data_AF-A0A929G086-F1
#
_entry.id   AF-A0A929G086-F1
#
_cell.length_a   1.000
_cell.length_b   1.000
_cell.length_c   1.000
_cell.angle_alpha   90.00
_cell.angle_beta   90.00
_cell.angle_gamma   90.00
#
_symmetry.space_group_name_H-M   'P 1'
#
loop_
_entity.id
_entity.type
_entity.pdbx_description
1 polymer ?
#
loop_
_entity_poly.entity_id
_entity_poly.type
_entity_poly.pdbx_seq_one_letter_code
_entity_poly.pdbx_strand_id
1 'polypeptide(L)' 'MSSDGRAVPFYCPYCGDEELVPEAEPAGSWRCSACRRVFAVKLVGLALDGGDEEA' A
#
# COMPACT_ATOMS: atom_id res chain seq x y z
N MET A 1 16.04 10.40 -10.01
CA MET A 1 15.34 9.12 -9.77
C MET A 1 14.20 9.43 -8.82
N SER A 2 12.95 9.26 -9.26
CA SER A 2 11.76 9.81 -8.62
C SER A 2 11.48 9.18 -7.26
N SER A 3 12.02 9.79 -6.18
CA SER A 3 11.79 9.39 -4.79
C SER A 3 10.53 10.00 -4.19
N ASP A 4 9.43 10.03 -4.95
CA ASP A 4 8.10 10.16 -4.34
C ASP A 4 7.68 8.74 -3.96
N GLY A 5 7.94 8.36 -2.70
CA GLY A 5 7.85 6.99 -2.17
C GLY A 5 6.45 6.39 -2.15
N ARG A 6 5.79 6.27 -3.30
CA ARG A 6 4.53 5.54 -3.47
C ARG A 6 4.84 4.08 -3.66
N ALA A 7 4.67 3.30 -2.59
CA ALA A 7 4.64 1.84 -2.70
C ALA A 7 3.55 1.44 -3.69
N VAL A 8 3.93 0.65 -4.70
CA VAL A 8 3.00 0.04 -5.64
C VAL A 8 2.59 -1.32 -5.05
N PRO A 9 1.31 -1.53 -4.69
CA PRO A 9 0.84 -2.86 -4.33
C PRO A 9 0.92 -3.79 -5.54
N PHE A 10 1.36 -5.03 -5.35
CA PHE A 10 1.40 -6.03 -6.42
C PHE A 10 0.06 -6.76 -6.59
N TYR A 11 -0.72 -6.90 -5.51
CA TYR A 11 -1.98 -7.67 -5.51
C TYR A 11 -3.12 -6.89 -4.86
N CYS A 12 -4.33 -7.02 -5.41
CA CYS A 12 -5.55 -6.54 -4.78
C CYS A 12 -5.80 -7.31 -3.48
N PRO A 13 -5.89 -6.65 -2.31
CA PRO A 13 -6.08 -7.33 -1.03
C PRO A 13 -7.44 -8.04 -0.90
N TYR A 14 -8.37 -7.80 -1.83
CA TYR A 14 -9.71 -8.37 -1.82
C TYR A 14 -9.93 -9.53 -2.79
N CYS A 15 -9.16 -9.63 -3.88
CA CYS A 15 -9.39 -10.65 -4.91
C CYS A 15 -8.11 -11.29 -5.48
N GLY A 16 -6.93 -10.79 -5.13
CA GLY A 16 -5.65 -11.34 -5.60
C GLY A 16 -5.27 -10.96 -7.03
N ASP A 17 -6.05 -10.14 -7.71
CA ASP A 17 -5.73 -9.65 -9.05
C ASP A 17 -4.58 -8.62 -9.04
N GLU A 18 -3.75 -8.63 -10.08
CA GLU A 18 -2.55 -7.79 -10.22
C GLU A 18 -2.82 -6.49 -11.00
N GLU A 19 -3.98 -6.37 -11.64
CA GLU A 19 -4.31 -5.21 -12.46
C GLU A 19 -4.86 -4.06 -11.59
N LEU A 20 -3.93 -3.25 -11.10
CA LEU A 20 -4.17 -2.12 -10.21
C LEU A 20 -3.83 -0.79 -10.89
N VAL A 21 -4.77 0.15 -10.84
CA VAL A 21 -4.63 1.49 -11.44
C VAL A 21 -4.56 2.52 -10.32
N PRO A 22 -3.58 3.45 -10.34
CA PRO A 22 -3.51 4.52 -9.33
C PRO A 22 -4.69 5.49 -9.50
N GLU A 23 -5.28 5.90 -8.38
CA GLU A 23 -6.33 6.92 -8.33
C GLU A 23 -5.75 8.23 -7.82
N ALA A 24 -6.32 9.36 -8.27
CA ALA A 24 -5.80 10.69 -7.93
C ALA A 24 -6.07 11.06 -6.47
N GLU A 25 -7.26 10.72 -5.96
CA GLU A 25 -7.68 11.04 -4.60
C GLU A 25 -8.46 9.87 -3.98
N PRO A 26 -8.23 9.55 -2.70
CA PRO A 26 -7.19 10.13 -1.83
C PRO A 26 -5.76 9.70 -2.24
N ALA A 27 -4.76 10.48 -1.84
CA ALA A 27 -3.36 10.15 -2.12
C ALA A 27 -2.99 8.72 -1.70
N GLY A 28 -2.30 7.99 -2.58
CA GLY A 28 -1.93 6.60 -2.36
C GLY A 28 -3.06 5.60 -2.65
N SER A 29 -4.15 6.05 -3.27
CA SER A 29 -5.25 5.18 -3.70
C SER A 29 -4.98 4.38 -4.97
N TRP A 30 -5.56 3.20 -5.00
CA TRP A 30 -5.49 2.22 -6.08
C TRP A 30 -6.87 1.61 -6.29
N ARG A 31 -7.24 1.45 -7.56
CA ARG A 31 -8.45 0.73 -7.99
C ARG A 31 -8.07 -0.57 -8.67
N CYS A 32 -8.71 -1.66 -8.27
CA CYS A 32 -8.58 -2.95 -8.96
C CYS A 32 -9.50 -3.01 -10.19
N SER A 33 -8.97 -3.39 -11.35
CA SER A 33 -9.78 -3.58 -12.57
C SER A 33 -10.79 -4.72 -12.44
N ALA A 34 -10.40 -5.84 -11.82
CA ALA A 34 -11.24 -7.03 -11.73
C ALA A 34 -12.44 -6.88 -10.79
N CYS A 35 -12.22 -6.46 -9.54
CA CYS A 35 -13.29 -6.36 -8.53
C CYS A 35 -13.80 -4.93 -8.27
N ARG A 36 -13.24 -3.92 -8.96
CA ARG A 36 -13.62 -2.50 -8.90
C ARG A 36 -13.50 -1.82 -7.53
N ARG A 37 -12.92 -2.48 -6.54
CA ARG A 37 -12.69 -1.89 -5.22
C ARG A 37 -11.54 -0.88 -5.28
N VAL A 38 -11.72 0.22 -4.54
CA VAL A 38 -10.71 1.25 -4.32
C VAL A 38 -10.18 1.12 -2.90
N PHE A 39 -8.87 1.16 -2.73
CA PHE A 39 -8.20 1.12 -1.42
C PHE A 39 -6.99 2.07 -1.43
N ALA A 40 -6.50 2.46 -0.25
CA ALA A 40 -5.33 3.31 -0.13
C ALA A 40 -4.18 2.57 0.58
N VAL A 41 -2.96 2.76 0.10
CA VAL A 41 -1.74 2.25 0.74
C VAL A 41 -1.05 3.42 1.43
N LYS A 42 -0.74 3.24 2.73
CA LYS A 42 -0.08 4.25 3.55
C LYS A 42 0.96 3.60 4.46
N LEU A 43 2.15 4.18 4.53
CA LEU A 43 3.11 3.88 5.59
C LEU A 43 2.56 4.39 6.93
N VAL A 44 2.33 3.49 7.87
CA VAL A 44 1.89 3.84 9.24
C VAL A 44 3.09 4.12 10.15
N GLY A 45 4.14 3.31 10.05
CA GLY A 45 5.36 3.40 10.86
C GLY A 45 6.16 2.09 10.79
N LEU A 46 7.26 2.03 11.53
CA LEU A 46 8.01 0.79 11.75
C LEU A 46 7.48 0.13 13.03
N ALA A 47 7.13 -1.15 12.97
CA ALA A 47 6.85 -1.95 14.17
C ALA A 47 8.20 -2.43 14.73
N LEU A 48 8.68 -1.78 15.79
CA LEU A 48 9.89 -2.17 16.51
C LEU A 48 9.47 -3.01 17.72
N ASP A 49 9.31 -4.32 17.55
CA ASP A 49 9.14 -5.26 18.65
C ASP A 49 10.52 -5.75 19.15
N GLY A 50 11.38 -4.84 19.61
CA GLY A 50 12.76 -5.26 19.93
C GLY A 50 13.71 -4.23 20.56
N GLY A 51 13.24 -3.40 21.48
CA GLY A 51 14.13 -2.64 22.39
C GLY A 51 13.32 -2.11 23.55
N ASP A 52 13.51 -2.51 24.81
CA ASP A 52 14.74 -2.95 25.46
C ASP A 52 14.50 -4.17 26.38
N GLU A 53 15.11 -5.31 26.09
CA GLU A 53 15.36 -6.34 27.10
C GLU A 53 16.86 -6.67 27.04
N GLU A 54 17.69 -5.79 27.64
CA GLU A 54 19.01 -6.06 28.25
C GLU A 54 19.66 -4.77 28.81
N ALA A 55 19.47 -4.51 30.11
CA ALA A 55 20.50 -4.14 31.13
C ALA A 55 19.85 -3.81 32.49
#